data_AF-A0A6I6N7B3-F1
#
_entry.id   AF-A0A6I6N7B3-F1
#
_cell.length_a   1.000
_cell.length_b   1.000
_cell.length_c   1.000
_cell.angle_alpha   90.00
_cell.angle_beta   90.00
_cell.angle_gamma   90.00
#
_symmetry.space_group_name_H-M   'P 1'
#
loop_
_entity.id
_entity.type
_entity.pdbx_description
1 polymer ?
#
loop_
_entity_poly.entity_id
_entity_poly.type
_entity_poly.pdbx_seq_one_letter_code
_entity_poly.pdbx_strand_id
1 'polypeptide(L)'
;MDAVRVALLREVLTGTEWLGATRRFAGVLRGSVVAHGGGLLLVGTPEYEPWHLAAHLVDEAAWSGTPELAPTLVRHRARPCDPPHLAVGPGRIEAARRGETLLVVAPEEPAALLDRVHDARRAGVTVLALGAAGGELAAMAHDTLAVPEGAELDLDSVQHLVSAAAGENAGGVSARGRRSLRDRLSRLAEVLTAPPPSPW
;
A
#
# COMPACT_ATOMS: atom_id res chain seq x y z
N MET A 1 25.11 6.07 6.66
CA MET A 1 24.30 5.39 7.69
C MET A 1 22.87 5.42 7.20
N ASP A 2 22.23 4.25 7.10
CA ASP A 2 20.89 4.09 6.53
C ASP A 2 19.83 4.63 7.52
N ALA A 3 19.15 5.72 7.12
CA ALA A 3 18.15 6.40 7.94
C ALA A 3 16.92 5.51 8.21
N VAL A 4 16.55 4.65 7.26
CA VAL A 4 15.46 3.66 7.41
C VAL A 4 15.83 2.66 8.50
N ARG A 5 17.07 2.18 8.50
CA ARG A 5 17.60 1.27 9.53
C ARG A 5 17.64 1.93 10.92
N VAL A 6 18.01 3.21 11.02
CA VAL A 6 18.05 3.92 12.30
C VAL A 6 16.63 4.20 12.83
N ALA A 7 15.69 4.56 11.96
CA ALA A 7 14.28 4.79 12.31
C ALA A 7 13.57 3.49 12.74
N LEU A 8 13.72 2.40 11.98
CA LEU A 8 13.17 1.08 12.36
C LEU A 8 13.78 0.55 13.65
N LEU A 9 15.09 0.74 13.85
CA LEU A 9 15.75 0.36 15.10
C LEU A 9 15.23 1.23 16.25
N ARG A 10 15.06 2.53 16.06
CA ARG A 10 14.48 3.44 17.05
C ARG A 10 13.04 3.06 17.39
N GLU A 11 12.17 2.76 16.43
CA GLU A 11 10.80 2.29 16.65
C GLU A 11 10.72 0.98 17.44
N VAL A 12 11.59 0.03 17.10
CA VAL A 12 11.74 -1.23 17.85
C VAL A 12 12.23 -0.97 19.28
N LEU A 13 13.04 0.08 19.48
CA LEU A 13 13.54 0.51 20.79
C LEU A 13 12.58 1.42 21.56
N THR A 14 11.66 2.14 20.89
CA THR A 14 10.69 3.07 21.52
C THR A 14 9.29 2.49 21.73
N GLY A 15 8.95 1.37 21.08
CA GLY A 15 7.75 0.61 21.40
C GLY A 15 6.54 0.83 20.47
N THR A 16 6.57 0.17 19.32
CA THR A 16 5.46 -0.68 18.76
C THR A 16 4.17 -0.08 18.17
N GLU A 17 3.82 1.20 18.35
CA GLU A 17 2.49 1.65 17.91
C GLU A 17 2.34 1.78 16.39
N TRP A 18 3.31 2.38 15.69
CA TRP A 18 3.22 2.58 14.25
C TRP A 18 3.40 1.28 13.45
N LEU A 19 4.39 0.45 13.79
CA LEU A 19 4.50 -0.92 13.28
C LEU A 19 3.24 -1.75 13.53
N GLY A 20 2.58 -1.58 14.68
CA GLY A 20 1.27 -2.17 14.96
C GLY A 20 0.16 -1.64 14.05
N ALA A 21 0.14 -0.32 13.83
CA ALA A 21 -0.78 0.34 12.91
C ALA A 21 -0.60 -0.13 11.46
N THR A 22 0.65 -0.27 10.99
CA THR A 22 0.97 -0.80 9.67
C THR A 22 0.45 -2.22 9.49
N ARG A 23 0.67 -3.11 10.47
CA ARG A 23 0.13 -4.48 10.41
C ARG A 23 -1.40 -4.52 10.44
N ARG A 24 -2.03 -3.69 11.28
CA ARG A 24 -3.49 -3.57 11.33
C ARG A 24 -4.05 -3.11 9.99
N PHE A 25 -3.51 -2.02 9.45
CA PHE A 25 -3.91 -1.47 8.15
C PHE A 25 -3.73 -2.49 7.02
N ALA A 26 -2.59 -3.18 6.98
CA ALA A 26 -2.34 -4.23 6.01
C ALA A 26 -3.31 -5.42 6.14
N GLY A 27 -3.70 -5.77 7.37
CA GLY A 27 -4.75 -6.75 7.63
C GLY A 27 -6.12 -6.31 7.12
N VAL A 28 -6.48 -5.03 7.28
CA VAL A 28 -7.71 -4.44 6.73
C VAL A 28 -7.68 -4.44 5.20
N LEU A 29 -6.57 -4.05 4.59
CA LEU A 29 -6.37 -4.10 3.14
C LEU A 29 -6.59 -5.53 2.61
N ARG A 30 -5.87 -6.51 3.15
CA ARG A 30 -5.99 -7.91 2.75
C ARG A 30 -7.41 -8.44 2.96
N GLY A 31 -8.00 -8.19 4.12
CA GLY A 31 -9.36 -8.64 4.43
C GLY A 31 -10.41 -8.08 3.47
N SER A 32 -10.28 -6.80 3.11
CA SER A 32 -11.22 -6.12 2.21
C SER A 32 -11.23 -6.72 0.81
N VAL A 33 -10.05 -7.05 0.26
CA VAL A 33 -9.91 -7.62 -1.09
C VAL A 33 -10.23 -9.11 -1.11
N VAL A 34 -9.81 -9.88 -0.10
CA VAL A 34 -10.09 -11.33 -0.04
C VAL A 34 -11.58 -11.61 0.15
N ALA A 35 -12.28 -10.80 0.95
CA ALA A 35 -13.72 -10.98 1.19
C ALA A 35 -14.57 -10.90 -0.09
N HIS A 36 -14.06 -10.27 -1.15
CA HIS A 36 -14.78 -10.04 -2.41
C HIS A 36 -14.08 -10.66 -3.63
N GLY A 37 -13.01 -11.43 -3.43
CA GLY A 37 -12.27 -12.07 -4.53
C GLY A 37 -11.47 -11.10 -5.40
N GLY A 38 -11.00 -9.98 -4.85
CA GLY A 38 -10.16 -8.98 -5.54
C GLY A 38 -10.79 -7.59 -5.59
N GLY A 39 -10.57 -6.88 -6.71
CA GLY A 39 -11.14 -5.55 -6.93
C GLY A 39 -10.38 -4.41 -6.22
N LEU A 40 -9.07 -4.58 -6.00
CA LEU A 40 -8.23 -3.51 -5.46
C LEU A 40 -7.90 -2.48 -6.55
N LEU A 41 -8.35 -1.25 -6.35
CA LEU A 41 -7.95 -0.07 -7.10
C LEU A 41 -6.92 0.70 -6.30
N LEU A 42 -5.82 1.09 -6.94
CA LEU A 42 -4.74 1.84 -6.31
C LEU A 42 -4.54 3.16 -7.07
N VAL A 43 -4.59 4.28 -6.37
CA VAL A 43 -4.42 5.62 -6.96
C VAL A 43 -3.58 6.50 -6.04
N GLY A 44 -2.83 7.45 -6.60
CA GLY A 44 -2.22 8.55 -5.84
C GLY A 44 -2.51 9.90 -6.48
N THR A 45 -1.75 10.94 -6.18
CA THR A 45 -1.96 12.28 -6.77
C THR A 45 -1.44 12.36 -8.21
N PRO A 46 -1.79 13.40 -8.99
CA PRO A 46 -1.19 13.63 -10.31
C PRO A 46 0.34 13.75 -10.28
N GLU A 47 0.89 14.22 -9.17
CA GLU A 47 2.33 14.41 -8.92
C GLU A 47 2.99 13.15 -8.30
N TYR A 48 2.19 12.25 -7.71
CA TYR A 48 2.65 11.06 -7.02
C TYR A 48 1.80 9.84 -7.39
N GLU A 49 2.22 9.08 -8.40
CA GLU A 49 1.61 7.78 -8.72
C GLU A 49 2.30 6.66 -7.92
N PRO A 50 1.57 5.82 -7.15
CA PRO A 50 2.16 4.80 -6.26
C PRO A 50 2.53 3.52 -7.02
N TRP A 51 3.32 3.66 -8.09
CA TRP A 51 3.72 2.55 -8.95
C TRP A 51 4.61 1.52 -8.23
N HIS A 52 5.45 1.98 -7.29
CA HIS A 52 6.24 1.11 -6.42
C HIS A 52 5.35 0.18 -5.58
N LEU A 53 4.36 0.74 -4.88
CA LEU A 53 3.40 -0.05 -4.11
C LEU A 53 2.66 -1.06 -5.00
N ALA A 54 2.25 -0.64 -6.20
CA ALA A 54 1.56 -1.54 -7.14
C ALA A 54 2.42 -2.78 -7.45
N ALA A 55 3.71 -2.58 -7.76
CA ALA A 55 4.65 -3.67 -8.03
C ALA A 55 4.83 -4.59 -6.82
N HIS A 56 5.01 -4.03 -5.62
CA HIS A 56 5.18 -4.85 -4.41
C HIS A 56 3.94 -5.65 -4.04
N LEU A 57 2.74 -5.11 -4.24
CA LEU A 57 1.51 -5.86 -4.02
C LEU A 57 1.34 -6.99 -5.04
N VAL A 58 1.79 -6.82 -6.30
CA VAL A 58 1.82 -7.91 -7.28
C VAL A 58 2.78 -9.02 -6.86
N ASP A 59 3.99 -8.67 -6.42
CA ASP A 59 4.98 -9.65 -5.93
C ASP A 59 4.45 -10.39 -4.70
N GLU A 60 3.88 -9.68 -3.74
CA GLU A 60 3.30 -10.29 -2.54
C GLU A 60 2.05 -11.11 -2.83
N ALA A 61 1.22 -10.73 -3.82
CA ALA A 61 0.12 -11.55 -4.29
C ALA A 61 0.63 -12.91 -4.78
N ALA A 62 1.69 -12.91 -5.59
CA ALA A 62 2.32 -14.13 -6.10
C ALA A 62 2.98 -14.97 -4.98
N TRP A 63 3.69 -14.32 -4.06
CA TRP A 63 4.43 -15.01 -2.99
C TRP A 63 3.54 -15.55 -1.86
N SER A 64 2.47 -14.83 -1.51
CA SER A 64 1.53 -15.23 -0.46
C SER A 64 0.45 -16.19 -0.94
N GLY A 65 0.30 -16.36 -2.26
CA GLY A 65 -0.81 -17.11 -2.86
C GLY A 65 -2.16 -16.40 -2.70
N THR A 66 -2.15 -15.06 -2.64
CA THR A 66 -3.34 -14.21 -2.51
C THR A 66 -3.44 -13.31 -3.74
N PRO A 67 -3.89 -13.84 -4.90
CA PRO A 67 -3.96 -13.07 -6.15
C PRO A 67 -4.84 -11.82 -6.04
N GLU A 68 -5.78 -11.78 -5.09
CA GLU A 68 -6.68 -10.65 -4.80
C GLU A 68 -5.93 -9.38 -4.38
N LEU A 69 -4.68 -9.51 -3.92
CA LEU A 69 -3.83 -8.36 -3.57
C LEU A 69 -3.26 -7.62 -4.78
N ALA A 70 -3.25 -8.22 -5.98
CA ALA A 70 -2.74 -7.56 -7.18
C ALA A 70 -3.65 -6.38 -7.56
N PRO A 71 -3.16 -5.12 -7.48
CA PRO A 71 -4.00 -3.96 -7.70
C PRO A 71 -4.16 -3.63 -9.18
N THR A 72 -5.26 -2.97 -9.51
CA THR A 72 -5.36 -2.14 -10.72
C THR A 72 -4.84 -0.75 -10.40
N LEU A 73 -3.69 -0.38 -10.96
CA LEU A 73 -3.14 0.98 -10.83
C LEU A 73 -3.96 1.95 -11.70
N VAL A 74 -4.60 2.93 -11.06
CA VAL A 74 -5.33 4.01 -11.72
C VAL A 74 -4.38 5.18 -11.92
N ARG A 75 -4.13 5.52 -13.19
CA ARG A 75 -3.17 6.56 -13.59
C ARG A 75 -3.88 7.82 -14.05
N HIS A 76 -3.32 8.99 -13.72
CA HIS A 76 -3.90 10.27 -14.10
C HIS A 76 -3.76 10.56 -15.60
N ARG A 77 -2.71 10.01 -16.22
CA ARG A 77 -2.36 10.25 -17.63
C ARG A 77 -2.38 8.97 -18.47
N ALA A 78 -3.26 8.02 -18.13
CA ALA A 78 -3.48 6.82 -18.92
C ALA A 78 -3.93 7.16 -20.34
N ARG A 79 -3.34 6.49 -21.34
CA ARG A 79 -3.73 6.63 -22.75
C ARG A 79 -4.35 5.34 -23.27
N PRO A 80 -5.31 5.40 -24.22
CA PRO A 80 -5.87 4.19 -24.82
C PRO A 80 -4.86 3.28 -25.52
N CYS A 81 -3.71 3.83 -25.94
CA CYS A 81 -2.62 3.09 -26.57
C CYS A 81 -1.62 2.47 -25.58
N ASP A 82 -1.74 2.78 -24.28
CA ASP A 82 -0.86 2.19 -23.26
C ASP A 82 -1.15 0.68 -23.14
N PRO A 83 -0.19 -0.13 -22.65
CA PRO A 83 -0.46 -1.51 -22.29
C PRO A 83 -1.70 -1.60 -21.38
N PRO A 84 -2.55 -2.65 -21.50
CA PRO A 84 -3.84 -2.68 -20.80
C PRO A 84 -3.76 -2.41 -19.28
N HIS A 85 -2.71 -2.88 -18.61
CA HIS A 85 -2.48 -2.68 -17.18
C HIS A 85 -2.00 -1.25 -16.81
N LEU A 86 -1.64 -0.44 -17.79
CA LEU A 86 -1.26 0.98 -17.67
C LEU A 86 -2.27 1.94 -18.30
N ALA A 87 -3.29 1.42 -18.99
CA ALA A 87 -4.31 2.20 -19.70
C ALA A 87 -5.52 2.54 -18.82
N VAL A 88 -5.46 2.33 -17.51
CA VAL A 88 -6.58 2.56 -16.58
C VAL A 88 -6.52 3.98 -16.03
N GLY A 89 -7.50 4.80 -16.43
CA GLY A 89 -7.62 6.20 -16.01
C GLY A 89 -8.60 6.43 -14.85
N PRO A 90 -8.76 7.69 -14.37
CA PRO A 90 -9.58 8.04 -13.20
C PRO A 90 -11.05 7.64 -13.30
N GLY A 91 -11.60 7.52 -14.52
CA GLY A 91 -12.96 7.01 -14.74
C GLY A 91 -13.20 5.60 -14.19
N ARG A 92 -12.14 4.83 -13.91
CA ARG A 92 -12.27 3.53 -13.23
C ARG A 92 -12.75 3.64 -11.78
N ILE A 93 -12.41 4.74 -11.09
CA ILE A 93 -12.87 5.04 -9.73
C ILE A 93 -14.37 5.35 -9.76
N GLU A 94 -14.82 6.16 -10.72
CA GLU A 94 -16.23 6.51 -10.91
C GLU A 94 -17.09 5.28 -11.25
N ALA A 95 -16.50 4.32 -11.96
CA ALA A 95 -17.14 3.04 -12.28
C ALA A 95 -17.15 2.03 -11.10
N ALA A 96 -16.41 2.29 -10.01
CA ALA A 96 -16.28 1.36 -8.90
C ALA A 96 -17.58 1.22 -8.11
N ARG A 97 -17.82 0.02 -7.57
CA ARG A 97 -19.07 -0.36 -6.87
C ARG A 97 -18.77 -1.12 -5.59
N ARG A 98 -19.84 -1.38 -4.81
CA ARG A 98 -19.78 -2.23 -3.62
C ARG A 98 -19.07 -3.56 -3.90
N GLY A 99 -18.15 -3.91 -3.01
CA GLY A 99 -17.30 -5.10 -3.12
C GLY A 99 -15.90 -4.80 -3.67
N GLU A 100 -15.64 -3.58 -4.15
CA GLU A 100 -14.31 -3.13 -4.52
C GLU A 100 -13.65 -2.34 -3.39
N THR A 101 -12.32 -2.29 -3.42
CA THR A 101 -11.50 -1.54 -2.45
C THR A 101 -10.69 -0.48 -3.20
N LEU A 102 -10.78 0.78 -2.76
CA LEU A 102 -9.97 1.89 -3.26
C LEU A 102 -8.92 2.25 -2.21
N LEU A 103 -7.65 2.02 -2.54
CA LEU A 103 -6.51 2.48 -1.77
C LEU A 103 -5.98 3.79 -2.39
N VAL A 104 -6.11 4.88 -1.64
CA VAL A 104 -5.55 6.19 -2.00
C VAL A 104 -4.23 6.38 -1.28
N VAL A 105 -3.15 6.62 -2.03
CA VAL A 105 -1.81 6.84 -1.48
C VAL A 105 -1.34 8.23 -1.86
N ALA A 106 -1.21 9.12 -0.88
CA ALA A 106 -0.87 10.51 -1.16
C ALA A 106 0.01 11.10 -0.05
N PRO A 107 1.15 11.74 -0.40
CA PRO A 107 1.99 12.41 0.59
C PRO A 107 1.31 13.64 1.22
N GLU A 108 0.34 14.23 0.51
CA GLU A 108 -0.44 15.40 0.90
C GLU A 108 -1.94 15.18 0.56
N GLU A 109 -2.82 16.09 0.98
CA GLU A 109 -4.26 15.99 0.70
C GLU A 109 -4.53 15.96 -0.82
N PRO A 110 -5.15 14.90 -1.35
CA PRO A 110 -5.35 14.75 -2.79
C PRO A 110 -6.63 15.46 -3.25
N ALA A 111 -6.65 16.80 -3.17
CA ALA A 111 -7.84 17.61 -3.45
C ALA A 111 -8.54 17.25 -4.78
N ALA A 112 -7.77 16.97 -5.84
CA ALA A 112 -8.28 16.60 -7.16
C ALA A 112 -9.01 15.24 -7.22
N LEU A 113 -8.90 14.41 -6.18
CA LEU A 113 -9.56 13.11 -6.07
C LEU A 113 -10.76 13.10 -5.12
N LEU A 114 -10.92 14.11 -4.25
CA LEU A 114 -11.87 14.07 -3.14
C LEU A 114 -13.30 13.80 -3.61
N ASP A 115 -13.76 14.49 -4.65
CA ASP A 115 -15.11 14.26 -5.21
C ASP A 115 -15.29 12.82 -5.70
N ARG A 116 -14.30 12.26 -6.41
CA ARG A 116 -14.36 10.88 -6.91
C ARG A 116 -14.33 9.86 -5.79
N VAL A 117 -13.52 10.10 -4.76
CA VAL A 117 -13.47 9.26 -3.56
C VAL A 117 -14.79 9.30 -2.81
N HIS A 118 -15.39 10.48 -2.69
CA HIS A 118 -16.71 10.65 -2.09
C HIS A 118 -17.77 9.85 -2.85
N ASP A 119 -17.81 9.97 -4.18
CA ASP A 119 -18.76 9.25 -5.03
C ASP A 119 -18.56 7.73 -4.97
N ALA A 120 -17.32 7.26 -5.00
CA ALA A 120 -17.00 5.83 -4.84
C ALA A 120 -17.47 5.31 -3.47
N ARG A 121 -17.23 6.07 -2.39
CA ARG A 121 -17.71 5.73 -1.05
C ARG A 121 -19.25 5.66 -1.01
N ARG A 122 -19.95 6.60 -1.63
CA ARG A 122 -21.42 6.58 -1.73
C ARG A 122 -21.92 5.37 -2.53
N ALA A 123 -21.16 4.89 -3.50
CA ALA A 123 -21.44 3.67 -4.26
C ALA A 123 -21.12 2.37 -3.49
N GLY A 124 -20.59 2.47 -2.26
CA GLY A 124 -20.31 1.36 -1.36
C GLY A 124 -18.91 0.77 -1.48
N VAL A 125 -17.97 1.46 -2.12
CA VAL A 125 -16.56 1.07 -2.21
C VAL A 125 -15.88 1.22 -0.84
N THR A 126 -15.07 0.23 -0.47
CA THR A 126 -14.21 0.34 0.73
C THR A 126 -13.04 1.26 0.42
N VAL A 127 -13.04 2.46 0.99
CA VAL A 127 -11.94 3.44 0.87
C VAL A 127 -10.91 3.24 1.98
N LEU A 128 -9.64 3.14 1.63
CA LEU A 128 -8.48 3.11 2.54
C LEU A 128 -7.51 4.23 2.15
N ALA A 129 -6.86 4.87 3.13
CA ALA A 129 -5.91 5.95 2.87
C ALA A 129 -4.54 5.68 3.50
N LEU A 130 -3.48 5.98 2.75
CA LEU A 130 -2.08 5.87 3.16
C LEU A 130 -1.33 7.17 2.86
N GLY A 131 -0.65 7.74 3.84
CA GLY A 131 0.19 8.94 3.65
C GLY A 131 -0.21 10.07 4.59
N ALA A 132 -0.69 11.20 4.03
CA ALA A 132 -1.00 12.39 4.82
C ALA A 132 -1.94 12.11 6.01
N ALA A 133 -1.68 12.80 7.13
CA ALA A 133 -2.49 12.68 8.32
C ALA A 133 -3.69 13.66 8.29
N GLY A 134 -4.90 13.16 8.52
CA GLY A 134 -6.10 13.99 8.63
C GLY A 134 -6.71 14.40 7.29
N GLY A 135 -7.45 15.50 7.27
CA GLY A 135 -8.10 16.01 6.06
C GLY A 135 -9.45 15.36 5.72
N GLU A 136 -9.99 15.74 4.57
CA GLU A 136 -11.27 15.25 4.08
C GLU A 136 -11.16 13.79 3.65
N LEU A 137 -10.02 13.40 3.05
CA LEU A 137 -9.75 12.01 2.70
C LEU A 137 -9.83 11.09 3.94
N ALA A 138 -9.14 11.46 5.03
CA ALA A 138 -9.16 10.65 6.25
C ALA A 138 -10.57 10.53 6.86
N ALA A 139 -11.37 11.59 6.78
CA ALA A 139 -12.76 11.57 7.25
C ALA A 139 -13.67 10.64 6.41
N MET A 140 -13.31 10.40 5.14
CA MET A 140 -14.06 9.52 4.24
C MET A 140 -13.58 8.05 4.30
N ALA A 141 -12.31 7.83 4.63
CA ALA A 141 -11.70 6.50 4.66
C ALA A 141 -12.27 5.60 5.76
N HIS A 142 -12.32 4.30 5.48
CA HIS A 142 -12.71 3.27 6.45
C HIS A 142 -11.54 2.87 7.36
N ASP A 143 -10.31 3.00 6.87
CA ASP A 143 -9.07 2.92 7.66
C ASP A 143 -8.01 3.83 7.05
N THR A 144 -7.11 4.31 7.90
CA THR A 144 -6.06 5.26 7.55
C THR A 144 -4.74 4.84 8.18
N LEU A 145 -3.67 4.81 7.39
CA LEU A 145 -2.30 4.76 7.90
C LEU A 145 -1.61 6.09 7.60
N ALA A 146 -1.57 6.95 8.61
CA ALA A 146 -0.85 8.20 8.53
C ALA A 146 0.67 7.96 8.64
N VAL A 147 1.43 8.65 7.81
CA VAL A 147 2.89 8.75 7.91
C VAL A 147 3.20 10.03 8.69
N PRO A 148 3.79 9.95 9.90
CA PRO A 148 4.03 11.13 10.72
C PRO A 148 4.94 12.15 10.01
N GLU A 149 4.59 13.42 10.06
CA GLU A 149 5.45 14.50 9.57
C GLU A 149 6.78 14.49 10.34
N GLY A 150 7.90 14.52 9.62
CA GLY A 150 9.24 14.49 10.21
C GLY A 150 9.69 13.10 10.70
N ALA A 151 8.93 12.03 10.43
CA ALA A 151 9.47 10.68 10.52
C ALA A 151 10.63 10.54 9.53
N GLU A 152 11.75 9.94 9.96
CA GLU A 152 12.88 9.60 9.08
C GLU A 152 12.51 8.51 8.04
N LEU A 153 11.27 8.02 8.05
CA LEU A 153 10.72 7.05 7.09
C LEU A 153 9.98 7.80 5.97
N ASP A 154 10.47 7.63 4.74
CA ASP A 154 9.76 8.10 3.56
C ASP A 154 8.52 7.24 3.25
N LEU A 155 7.60 7.80 2.46
CA LEU A 155 6.36 7.13 2.08
C LEU A 155 6.63 5.80 1.33
N ASP A 156 7.73 5.70 0.59
CA ASP A 156 8.14 4.50 -0.13
C ASP A 156 8.51 3.35 0.84
N SER A 157 9.23 3.63 1.92
CA SER A 157 9.52 2.65 2.98
C SER A 157 8.24 2.11 3.62
N VAL A 158 7.24 2.98 3.83
CA VAL A 158 5.93 2.57 4.37
C VAL A 158 5.21 1.65 3.40
N GLN A 159 5.25 1.93 2.10
CA GLN A 159 4.64 1.08 1.07
C GLN A 159 5.22 -0.33 1.06
N HIS A 160 6.54 -0.48 1.24
CA HIS A 160 7.17 -1.80 1.38
C HIS A 160 6.64 -2.55 2.60
N LEU A 161 6.55 -1.89 3.75
CA LEU A 161 6.07 -2.50 4.99
C LEU A 161 4.60 -2.91 4.88
N VAL A 162 3.75 -2.05 4.31
CA VAL A 162 2.32 -2.36 4.07
C VAL A 162 2.18 -3.56 3.14
N SER A 163 2.93 -3.59 2.03
CA SER A 163 2.87 -4.70 1.08
C SER A 163 3.29 -6.02 1.72
N ALA A 164 4.44 -6.02 2.39
CA ALA A 164 4.96 -7.21 3.06
C ALA A 164 4.00 -7.72 4.14
N ALA A 165 3.44 -6.81 4.95
CA ALA A 165 2.45 -7.14 5.97
C ALA A 165 1.13 -7.63 5.37
N ALA A 166 0.70 -7.13 4.22
CA ALA A 166 -0.51 -7.60 3.54
C ALA A 166 -0.33 -9.03 3.02
N GLY A 167 0.89 -9.40 2.63
CA GLY A 167 1.28 -10.76 2.27
C GLY A 167 1.36 -11.74 3.45
N GLU A 168 1.37 -11.27 4.70
CA GLU A 168 1.42 -12.15 5.88
C GLU A 168 0.09 -12.92 6.05
N ASN A 169 0.16 -14.26 6.05
CA ASN A 169 -1.02 -15.10 6.28
C ASN A 169 -1.56 -14.88 7.69
N ALA A 170 -2.68 -14.16 7.81
CA ALA A 170 -3.33 -13.84 9.08
C ALA A 170 -3.99 -15.05 9.79
N GLY A 171 -3.93 -16.26 9.23
CA GLY A 171 -4.52 -17.45 9.81
C GLY A 171 -3.84 -18.72 9.36
N GLY A 172 -3.20 -19.43 10.29
CA GLY A 172 -2.73 -20.80 10.10
C GLY A 172 -1.28 -21.00 10.49
N VAL A 173 -1.08 -21.56 11.69
CA VAL A 173 0.16 -22.22 12.10
C VAL A 173 0.38 -23.41 11.16
N SER A 174 0.96 -23.17 9.98
CA SER A 174 1.71 -24.20 9.29
C SER A 174 3.15 -24.06 9.73
N ALA A 175 3.72 -25.14 10.28
CA ALA A 175 5.07 -25.21 10.83
C ALA A 175 6.21 -24.93 9.80
N ARG A 176 5.88 -24.43 8.61
CA ARG A 176 6.80 -23.88 7.61
C ARG A 176 6.97 -22.35 7.68
N GLY A 177 6.11 -21.62 8.42
CA GLY A 177 6.06 -20.15 8.44
C GLY A 177 7.17 -19.41 9.22
N ARG A 178 7.82 -20.06 10.19
CA ARG A 178 8.91 -19.42 10.98
C ARG A 178 10.21 -19.21 10.21
N ARG A 179 10.36 -19.83 9.03
CA ARG A 179 11.50 -19.59 8.12
C ARG A 179 11.25 -18.42 7.17
N SER A 180 10.00 -18.04 6.92
CA SER A 180 9.65 -16.99 5.95
C SER A 180 9.98 -15.58 6.45
N LEU A 181 9.62 -15.21 7.69
CA LEU A 181 9.90 -13.86 8.22
C LEU A 181 11.39 -13.60 8.41
N ARG A 182 12.15 -14.60 8.89
CA ARG A 182 13.61 -14.47 9.03
C ARG A 182 14.28 -14.36 7.66
N ASP A 183 13.89 -15.17 6.68
CA ASP A 183 14.42 -15.08 5.31
C ASP A 183 13.99 -13.77 4.60
N ARG A 184 12.82 -13.22 4.93
CA ARG A 184 12.32 -11.95 4.40
C ARG A 184 13.01 -10.74 5.03
N LEU A 185 13.24 -10.77 6.34
CA LEU A 185 14.10 -9.78 7.02
C LEU A 185 15.55 -9.88 6.54
N SER A 186 16.03 -11.09 6.23
CA SER A 186 17.34 -11.29 5.62
C SER A 186 17.42 -10.74 4.20
N ARG A 187 16.36 -10.89 3.38
CA ARG A 187 16.30 -10.27 2.04
C ARG A 187 16.15 -8.75 2.08
N LEU A 188 15.33 -8.23 2.99
CA LEU A 188 15.25 -6.80 3.23
C LEU A 188 16.61 -6.27 3.70
N ALA A 189 17.29 -6.99 4.61
CA ALA A 189 18.65 -6.65 5.01
C ALA A 189 19.64 -6.75 3.84
N GLU A 190 19.54 -7.74 2.95
CA GLU A 190 20.41 -7.90 1.78
C GLU A 190 20.20 -6.78 0.75
N VAL A 191 18.95 -6.37 0.51
CA VAL A 191 18.60 -5.22 -0.33
C VAL A 191 19.08 -3.90 0.30
N LEU A 192 18.91 -3.73 1.62
CA LEU A 192 19.36 -2.54 2.35
C LEU A 192 20.89 -2.50 2.61
N THR A 193 21.59 -3.64 2.47
CA THR A 193 23.06 -3.74 2.60
C THR A 193 23.77 -3.84 1.26
N ALA A 194 23.03 -3.91 0.15
CA ALA A 194 23.61 -3.91 -1.19
C ALA A 194 24.37 -2.60 -1.42
N PRO A 195 25.64 -2.66 -1.89
CA PRO A 195 26.38 -1.44 -2.24
C PRO A 195 25.64 -0.70 -3.37
N PRO A 196 25.69 0.65 -3.39
CA PRO A 196 25.05 1.41 -4.46
C PRO A 196 25.60 0.96 -5.82
N PRO A 197 24.75 0.84 -6.85
CA PRO A 197 25.19 0.40 -8.17
C PRO A 197 26.32 1.32 -8.64
N SER A 198 27.37 0.71 -9.18
CA SER A 198 28.54 1.44 -9.68
C SER A 198 28.08 2.48 -10.70
N PRO A 199 28.44 3.76 -10.54
CA PRO A 199 28.20 4.73 -11.60
C PRO A 199 29.01 4.27 -12.82
N TRP A 200 28.31 4.12 -13.93
CA TRP A 200 28.88 3.90 -15.26
C TRP A 200 29.61 5.15 -15.73
#